data_AF-A0A7S1KKV2-F1
#
_entry.id   AF-A0A7S1KKV2-F1
#
_cell.length_a   1.000
_cell.length_b   1.000
_cell.length_c   1.000
_cell.angle_alpha   90.00
_cell.angle_beta   90.00
_cell.angle_gamma   90.00
#
_symmetry.space_group_name_H-M   'P 1'
#
loop_
_entity.id
_entity.type
_entity.pdbx_description
1 polymer ?
#
loop_
_entity_poly.entity_id
_entity_poly.type
_entity_poly.pdbx_seq_one_letter_code
_entity_poly.pdbx_strand_id
1 'polypeptide(L)'
;HNSVWRVLIILPNEILCSFSVFSGMLSLCIVVCLLSAHAISCPSEDFEESVSSKLAEAITKLRNDKILTKPFMWGTATAAYQVEGGWNEGGRVPSHWDTFTHTSAAKGLRKIRNDDNGDVACDFYHKYKDDIKLMKDLNFTHFRYSISWPRVMNGTEINEEGIQFYRNLTALLIENGIEPVVTLYHWDLPDIYDWRNETVMEAFGEFANLMFDELQGVKFWITFNEPYIFCKFGYHLGNHAPGVKSAADHLKCGHNVLKSHAKAYSIWKELYEKERPDAMVGITLNSEWYVPFDGNDPDDLDAARALTDLQVGWFADPIYGTGDYPESLKAHYGDDMPLFTEKEKAAVKGSADFFGLNHYTTRYVKATAEGGYRKMTMRRSVPIGPQAASSWLYIVPWGFSRLLKYVNQRWKPKSIIVTENGMSDEDSNDTASLIDDQNRVWYYQEYLKEMAKAMLEGSVPVAGYFAWSLMDNFEWAEGFDERFGLTYVDFNDPERPRTAKRSAKYLGALIPSVEAQIGACQSLDNLTANGQLRIRL
;
A
#
# COMPACT_ATOMS: atom_id res chain seq x y z
N HIS A 1 -6.15 2.16 -65.11
CA HIS A 1 -5.04 1.26 -64.76
C HIS A 1 -5.46 0.41 -63.57
N ASN A 2 -5.84 -0.85 -63.80
CA ASN A 2 -6.28 -1.79 -62.76
C ASN A 2 -5.04 -2.46 -62.16
N SER A 3 -4.53 -1.90 -61.07
CA SER A 3 -3.45 -2.52 -60.30
C SER A 3 -4.06 -3.45 -59.26
N VAL A 4 -3.89 -4.75 -59.44
CA VAL A 4 -4.24 -5.77 -58.44
C VAL A 4 -3.12 -5.82 -57.40
N TRP A 5 -3.43 -5.50 -56.14
CA TRP A 5 -2.50 -5.63 -55.03
C TRP A 5 -2.71 -7.00 -54.36
N ARG A 6 -1.62 -7.75 -54.17
CA ARG A 6 -1.61 -8.99 -53.37
C ARG A 6 -0.83 -8.71 -52.09
N VAL A 7 -1.49 -8.82 -50.95
CA VAL A 7 -0.84 -8.77 -49.64
C VAL A 7 -0.59 -10.20 -49.20
N LEU A 8 0.66 -10.52 -48.82
CA LEU A 8 1.07 -11.83 -48.33
C LEU A 8 1.54 -11.70 -46.88
N ILE A 9 0.89 -12.38 -45.95
CA ILE A 9 1.37 -12.54 -44.58
C ILE A 9 2.04 -13.92 -44.50
N ILE A 10 3.33 -13.95 -44.17
CA ILE A 10 4.13 -15.20 -44.14
C ILE A 10 4.59 -15.43 -42.70
N LEU A 11 4.15 -16.53 -42.10
CA LEU A 11 4.67 -17.09 -40.84
C LEU A 11 5.47 -18.37 -41.13
N PRO A 12 6.32 -18.85 -40.20
CA PRO A 12 7.32 -19.85 -40.54
C PRO A 12 6.80 -21.24 -40.91
N ASN A 13 5.50 -21.59 -40.76
CA ASN A 13 5.02 -22.94 -41.10
C ASN A 13 3.56 -23.10 -41.57
N GLU A 14 2.75 -22.07 -41.78
CA GLU A 14 1.45 -22.20 -42.49
C GLU A 14 1.08 -20.93 -43.28
N ILE A 15 0.49 -21.09 -44.47
CA ILE A 15 -0.09 -20.01 -45.28
C ILE A 15 -1.56 -19.88 -44.89
N LEU A 16 -1.91 -18.87 -44.10
CA LEU A 16 -3.30 -18.52 -43.79
C LEU A 16 -3.77 -17.44 -44.76
N CYS A 17 -4.33 -17.91 -45.89
CA CYS A 17 -5.14 -17.19 -46.87
C CYS A 17 -4.44 -16.31 -47.93
N SER A 18 -4.95 -16.43 -49.16
CA SER A 18 -4.66 -15.57 -50.32
C SER A 18 -5.94 -14.87 -50.74
N PHE A 19 -5.94 -13.54 -50.84
CA PHE A 19 -7.10 -12.78 -51.32
C PHE A 19 -6.74 -11.91 -52.52
N SER A 20 -7.70 -11.78 -53.44
CA SER A 20 -7.67 -10.83 -54.55
C SER A 20 -8.81 -9.85 -54.36
N VAL A 21 -8.50 -8.56 -54.36
CA VAL A 21 -9.47 -7.50 -54.04
C VAL A 21 -9.67 -6.59 -55.24
N PHE A 22 -10.93 -6.45 -55.67
CA PHE A 22 -11.34 -5.52 -56.72
C PHE A 22 -11.73 -4.16 -56.13
N SER A 23 -11.41 -3.11 -56.87
CA SER A 23 -11.47 -1.71 -56.44
C SER A 23 -12.87 -1.26 -56.01
N GLY A 24 -12.94 -0.58 -54.87
CA GLY A 24 -14.08 0.26 -54.49
C GLY A 24 -14.35 0.26 -52.98
N MET A 25 -13.56 1.03 -52.22
CA MET A 25 -13.82 1.48 -50.84
C MET A 25 -14.06 0.44 -49.72
N LEU A 26 -14.14 -0.86 -49.97
CA LEU A 26 -14.30 -1.88 -48.92
C LEU A 26 -12.98 -2.51 -48.41
N SER A 27 -11.86 -2.27 -49.08
CA SER A 27 -10.59 -2.97 -48.83
C SER A 27 -9.81 -2.44 -47.62
N LEU A 28 -9.96 -1.16 -47.28
CA LEU A 28 -9.32 -0.61 -46.08
C LEU A 28 -10.07 -1.05 -44.81
N CYS A 29 -11.40 -1.14 -44.86
CA CYS A 29 -12.21 -1.49 -43.69
C CYS A 29 -12.06 -2.97 -43.28
N ILE A 30 -11.94 -3.91 -44.23
CA ILE A 30 -11.84 -5.34 -43.87
C ILE A 30 -10.42 -5.74 -43.46
N VAL A 31 -9.38 -5.13 -44.04
CA VAL A 31 -8.00 -5.30 -43.56
C VAL A 31 -7.81 -4.63 -42.20
N VAL A 32 -8.45 -3.47 -41.95
CA VAL A 32 -8.50 -2.87 -40.60
C VAL A 32 -9.37 -3.67 -39.62
N CYS A 33 -10.46 -4.32 -40.06
CA CYS A 33 -11.29 -5.19 -39.22
C CYS A 33 -10.61 -6.53 -38.88
N LEU A 34 -9.80 -7.09 -39.78
CA LEU A 34 -9.04 -8.33 -39.51
C LEU A 34 -7.71 -8.05 -38.82
N LEU A 35 -7.10 -6.89 -39.07
CA LEU A 35 -6.05 -6.35 -38.20
C LEU A 35 -6.63 -5.97 -36.82
N SER A 36 -7.88 -5.56 -36.64
CA SER A 36 -8.43 -5.37 -35.28
C SER A 36 -8.90 -6.66 -34.61
N ALA A 37 -9.11 -7.74 -35.36
CA ALA A 37 -9.41 -9.06 -34.79
C ALA A 37 -8.17 -9.83 -34.33
N HIS A 38 -6.96 -9.48 -34.80
CA HIS A 38 -5.70 -10.16 -34.43
C HIS A 38 -4.49 -9.23 -34.18
N ALA A 39 -4.56 -7.94 -34.49
CA ALA A 39 -3.63 -6.94 -33.96
C ALA A 39 -4.18 -6.49 -32.61
N ILE A 40 -3.71 -7.20 -31.60
CA ILE A 40 -3.43 -6.62 -30.29
C ILE A 40 -2.30 -5.60 -30.54
N SER A 41 -2.60 -4.46 -31.16
CA SER A 41 -1.75 -3.29 -30.99
C SER A 41 -1.93 -2.86 -29.55
N CYS A 42 -0.83 -2.59 -28.83
CA CYS A 42 -0.89 -1.76 -27.63
C CYS A 42 -1.75 -0.54 -27.98
N PRO A 43 -2.92 -0.35 -27.34
CA PRO A 43 -3.97 0.44 -27.95
C PRO A 43 -3.60 1.91 -27.92
N SER A 44 -3.40 2.49 -29.10
CA SER A 44 -3.38 3.94 -29.30
C SER A 44 -4.65 4.37 -30.01
N GLU A 45 -5.43 5.19 -29.32
CA GLU A 45 -6.51 6.09 -29.74
C GLU A 45 -7.96 5.53 -29.85
N ASP A 46 -8.83 6.15 -29.04
CA ASP A 46 -10.28 6.40 -29.20
C ASP A 46 -11.34 5.33 -28.84
N PHE A 47 -11.05 4.45 -27.89
CA PHE A 47 -12.06 3.93 -26.95
C PHE A 47 -11.62 4.27 -25.53
N GLU A 48 -12.57 4.54 -24.62
CA GLU A 48 -12.25 4.80 -23.21
C GLU A 48 -11.42 3.62 -22.67
N GLU A 49 -10.10 3.82 -22.59
CA GLU A 49 -9.18 2.70 -22.43
C GLU A 49 -9.39 2.03 -21.07
N SER A 50 -9.57 0.71 -21.06
CA SER A 50 -9.86 -0.02 -19.83
C SER A 50 -8.70 0.13 -18.82
N VAL A 51 -9.02 0.09 -17.53
CA VAL A 51 -8.01 0.12 -16.45
C VAL A 51 -6.92 -0.93 -16.67
N SER A 52 -7.32 -2.12 -17.15
CA SER A 52 -6.39 -3.21 -17.43
C SER A 52 -5.37 -2.85 -18.52
N SER A 53 -5.80 -2.15 -19.58
CA SER A 53 -4.94 -1.75 -20.70
C SER A 53 -3.86 -0.77 -20.24
N LYS A 54 -4.26 0.28 -19.54
CA LYS A 54 -3.31 1.29 -19.03
C LYS A 54 -2.29 0.70 -18.07
N LEU A 55 -2.72 -0.20 -17.20
CA LEU A 55 -1.81 -0.90 -16.29
C LEU A 55 -0.86 -1.83 -17.04
N ALA A 56 -1.36 -2.60 -18.01
CA ALA A 56 -0.53 -3.49 -18.82
C ALA A 56 0.51 -2.71 -19.63
N GLU A 57 0.11 -1.59 -20.25
CA GLU A 57 1.01 -0.68 -20.96
C GLU A 57 2.07 -0.13 -20.00
N ALA A 58 1.65 0.43 -18.85
CA ALA A 58 2.54 1.00 -17.85
C ALA A 58 3.58 -0.01 -17.34
N ILE A 59 3.13 -1.21 -16.94
CA ILE A 59 4.00 -2.27 -16.43
C ILE A 59 4.96 -2.75 -17.51
N THR A 60 4.46 -2.95 -18.75
CA THR A 60 5.29 -3.38 -19.88
C THR A 60 6.35 -2.34 -20.21
N LYS A 61 5.98 -1.05 -20.26
CA LYS A 61 6.93 0.04 -20.46
C LYS A 61 8.03 0.02 -19.41
N LEU A 62 7.69 -0.05 -18.11
CA LEU A 62 8.69 -0.05 -17.05
C LEU A 62 9.57 -1.32 -17.06
N ARG A 63 9.04 -2.47 -17.48
CA ARG A 63 9.83 -3.70 -17.69
C ARG A 63 10.82 -3.53 -18.86
N ASN A 64 10.37 -2.97 -19.99
CA ASN A 64 11.19 -2.71 -21.16
C ASN A 64 12.29 -1.67 -20.86
N ASP A 65 11.97 -0.66 -20.06
CA ASP A 65 12.91 0.34 -19.55
C ASP A 65 13.85 -0.21 -18.46
N LYS A 66 13.72 -1.49 -18.08
CA LYS A 66 14.46 -2.17 -17.00
C LYS A 66 14.34 -1.49 -15.63
N ILE A 67 13.25 -0.76 -15.43
CA ILE A 67 12.89 -0.14 -14.15
C ILE A 67 12.25 -1.20 -13.24
N LEU A 68 11.36 -2.02 -13.78
CA LEU A 68 10.79 -3.18 -13.07
C LEU A 68 11.47 -4.46 -13.54
N THR A 69 12.10 -5.16 -12.60
CA THR A 69 12.83 -6.41 -12.87
C THR A 69 12.12 -7.66 -12.33
N LYS A 70 11.12 -7.47 -11.45
CA LYS A 70 10.31 -8.54 -10.86
C LYS A 70 8.86 -8.46 -11.38
N PRO A 71 8.09 -9.56 -11.30
CA PRO A 71 6.65 -9.53 -11.54
C PRO A 71 5.97 -8.45 -10.70
N PHE A 72 4.86 -7.90 -11.21
CA PHE A 72 4.12 -6.86 -10.49
C PHE A 72 3.37 -7.51 -9.31
N MET A 73 3.39 -6.87 -8.15
CA MET A 73 2.72 -7.40 -6.97
C MET A 73 1.26 -6.98 -6.95
N TRP A 74 0.36 -7.96 -7.00
CA TRP A 74 -1.08 -7.74 -6.85
C TRP A 74 -1.50 -8.31 -5.50
N GLY A 75 -1.78 -7.43 -4.54
CA GLY A 75 -2.05 -7.87 -3.19
C GLY A 75 -3.19 -7.14 -2.49
N THR A 76 -3.42 -7.63 -1.28
CA THR A 76 -4.28 -7.01 -0.28
C THR A 76 -3.57 -7.11 1.08
N ALA A 77 -4.06 -6.36 2.06
CA ALA A 77 -3.37 -6.17 3.33
C ALA A 77 -4.31 -6.28 4.54
N THR A 78 -3.73 -6.67 5.68
CA THR A 78 -4.33 -6.63 7.02
C THR A 78 -3.28 -6.26 8.07
N ALA A 79 -3.73 -6.02 9.31
CA ALA A 79 -2.87 -5.85 10.48
C ALA A 79 -3.35 -6.72 11.64
N ALA A 80 -2.41 -7.24 12.42
CA ALA A 80 -2.62 -8.24 13.45
C ALA A 80 -3.74 -7.86 14.42
N TYR A 81 -3.61 -6.74 15.13
CA TYR A 81 -4.63 -6.29 16.09
C TYR A 81 -6.00 -6.05 15.43
N GLN A 82 -6.03 -5.65 14.16
CA GLN A 82 -7.28 -5.32 13.46
C GLN A 82 -8.08 -6.56 13.05
N VAL A 83 -7.43 -7.71 12.82
CA VAL A 83 -8.09 -8.90 12.26
C VAL A 83 -7.95 -10.17 13.09
N GLU A 84 -6.87 -10.34 13.86
CA GLU A 84 -6.54 -11.64 14.47
C GLU A 84 -7.55 -12.10 15.51
N GLY A 85 -7.88 -11.24 16.49
CA GLY A 85 -8.53 -11.71 17.71
C GLY A 85 -7.62 -12.61 18.54
N GLY A 86 -8.20 -13.51 19.33
CA GLY A 86 -7.45 -14.40 20.22
C GLY A 86 -6.49 -13.62 21.11
N TRP A 87 -6.97 -12.51 21.66
CA TRP A 87 -6.14 -11.47 22.28
C TRP A 87 -5.38 -11.97 23.52
N ASN A 88 -5.90 -12.97 24.21
CA ASN A 88 -5.29 -13.61 25.38
C ASN A 88 -5.07 -15.12 25.18
N GLU A 89 -5.07 -15.57 23.93
CA GLU A 89 -4.91 -16.97 23.58
C GLU A 89 -3.45 -17.33 23.25
N GLY A 90 -3.10 -18.60 23.45
CA GLY A 90 -1.80 -19.16 23.06
C GLY A 90 -0.59 -18.42 23.63
N GLY A 91 -0.71 -17.84 24.84
CA GLY A 91 0.36 -17.11 25.51
C GLY A 91 0.59 -15.66 25.07
N ARG A 92 -0.27 -15.10 24.19
CA ARG A 92 -0.22 -13.67 23.82
C ARG A 92 -0.41 -12.78 25.06
N VAL A 93 0.45 -11.77 25.20
CA VAL A 93 0.32 -10.74 26.24
C VAL A 93 -0.42 -9.49 25.72
N PRO A 94 -0.89 -8.59 26.60
CA PRO A 94 -1.53 -7.35 26.15
C PRO A 94 -0.59 -6.39 25.40
N SER A 95 -1.14 -5.76 24.37
CA SER A 95 -0.58 -4.58 23.70
C SER A 95 -1.19 -3.29 24.24
N HIS A 96 -0.59 -2.17 23.87
CA HIS A 96 -1.16 -0.84 24.10
C HIS A 96 -2.61 -0.71 23.62
N TRP A 97 -2.99 -1.37 22.52
CA TRP A 97 -4.36 -1.30 22.02
C TRP A 97 -5.33 -2.14 22.86
N ASP A 98 -4.93 -3.31 23.34
CA ASP A 98 -5.75 -4.11 24.27
C ASP A 98 -6.03 -3.28 25.52
N THR A 99 -4.98 -2.74 26.15
CA THR A 99 -5.12 -1.87 27.32
C THR A 99 -5.92 -0.61 27.01
N PHE A 100 -5.70 0.04 25.86
CA PHE A 100 -6.42 1.26 25.50
C PHE A 100 -7.91 1.00 25.32
N THR A 101 -8.30 -0.02 24.56
CA THR A 101 -9.72 -0.32 24.31
C THR A 101 -10.44 -0.74 25.59
N HIS A 102 -9.82 -1.56 26.45
CA HIS A 102 -10.40 -2.00 27.73
C HIS A 102 -10.46 -0.91 28.81
N THR A 103 -9.60 0.11 28.75
CA THR A 103 -9.48 1.11 29.84
C THR A 103 -9.78 2.55 29.45
N SER A 104 -10.01 2.84 28.16
CA SER A 104 -10.19 4.21 27.64
C SER A 104 -11.25 5.01 28.40
N ALA A 105 -12.43 4.43 28.60
CA ALA A 105 -13.53 5.06 29.32
C ALA A 105 -13.15 5.38 30.78
N ALA A 106 -12.55 4.41 31.49
CA ALA A 106 -12.13 4.59 32.88
C ALA A 106 -11.02 5.64 33.04
N LYS A 107 -10.18 5.82 32.02
CA LYS A 107 -9.07 6.78 32.00
C LYS A 107 -9.43 8.14 31.39
N GLY A 108 -10.67 8.36 30.96
CA GLY A 108 -11.10 9.59 30.29
C GLY A 108 -10.37 9.85 28.96
N LEU A 109 -9.89 8.78 28.31
CA LEU A 109 -9.27 8.84 26.99
C LEU A 109 -10.34 8.86 25.89
N ARG A 110 -9.92 8.99 24.62
CA ARG A 110 -10.87 8.87 23.50
C ARG A 110 -11.54 7.51 23.57
N LYS A 111 -12.87 7.52 23.65
CA LYS A 111 -13.70 6.32 23.62
C LYS A 111 -13.65 5.71 22.21
N ILE A 112 -13.50 4.38 22.13
CA ILE A 112 -13.72 3.66 20.88
C ILE A 112 -15.22 3.71 20.55
N ARG A 113 -15.53 3.89 19.27
CA ARG A 113 -16.92 3.83 18.81
C ARG A 113 -17.57 2.51 19.23
N ASN A 114 -18.83 2.60 19.67
CA ASN A 114 -19.63 1.49 20.20
C ASN A 114 -19.02 0.66 21.35
N ASP A 115 -17.96 1.15 22.02
CA ASP A 115 -17.17 0.35 22.98
C ASP A 115 -16.54 -0.91 22.36
N ASP A 116 -16.31 -0.90 21.04
CA ASP A 116 -15.68 -2.01 20.33
C ASP A 116 -14.22 -2.23 20.78
N ASN A 117 -13.73 -3.46 20.59
CA ASN A 117 -12.35 -3.84 20.83
C ASN A 117 -11.88 -4.93 19.85
N GLY A 118 -10.58 -5.23 19.89
CA GLY A 118 -9.94 -6.24 19.03
C GLY A 118 -9.95 -7.66 19.60
N ASP A 119 -10.72 -7.95 20.65
CA ASP A 119 -10.62 -9.22 21.41
C ASP A 119 -10.86 -10.44 20.52
N VAL A 120 -11.90 -10.35 19.69
CA VAL A 120 -12.25 -11.34 18.66
C VAL A 120 -11.92 -10.80 17.26
N ALA A 121 -12.10 -9.50 17.02
CA ALA A 121 -11.92 -8.88 15.70
C ALA A 121 -12.60 -9.69 14.58
N CYS A 122 -11.89 -10.01 13.51
CA CYS A 122 -12.36 -10.86 12.42
C CYS A 122 -12.17 -12.35 12.70
N ASP A 123 -11.57 -12.73 13.82
CA ASP A 123 -11.20 -14.10 14.16
C ASP A 123 -10.22 -14.73 13.15
N PHE A 124 -9.33 -13.91 12.58
CA PHE A 124 -8.33 -14.37 11.60
C PHE A 124 -7.34 -15.37 12.22
N TYR A 125 -7.05 -15.26 13.53
CA TYR A 125 -6.18 -16.20 14.25
C TYR A 125 -6.63 -17.66 14.08
N HIS A 126 -7.94 -17.90 14.05
CA HIS A 126 -8.52 -19.23 13.83
C HIS A 126 -8.90 -19.51 12.38
N LYS A 127 -9.28 -18.47 11.61
CA LYS A 127 -9.92 -18.61 10.29
C LYS A 127 -9.02 -18.25 9.09
N TYR A 128 -7.73 -17.95 9.30
CA TYR A 128 -6.80 -17.56 8.22
C TYR A 128 -6.75 -18.52 7.03
N LYS A 129 -7.07 -19.81 7.21
CA LYS A 129 -7.12 -20.80 6.12
C LYS A 129 -8.23 -20.49 5.11
N ASP A 130 -9.40 -20.06 5.59
CA ASP A 130 -10.53 -19.67 4.74
C ASP A 130 -10.23 -18.35 4.03
N ASP A 131 -9.58 -17.43 4.74
CA ASP A 131 -9.17 -16.13 4.21
C ASP A 131 -8.08 -16.28 3.11
N ILE A 132 -7.15 -17.24 3.25
CA ILE A 132 -6.18 -17.61 2.20
C ILE A 132 -6.87 -18.22 0.98
N LYS A 133 -7.84 -19.12 1.22
CA LYS A 133 -8.62 -19.69 0.12
C LYS A 133 -9.33 -18.59 -0.67
N LEU A 134 -9.92 -17.62 0.02
CA LEU A 134 -10.57 -16.48 -0.62
C LEU A 134 -9.60 -15.66 -1.48
N MET A 135 -8.41 -15.34 -0.97
CA MET A 135 -7.39 -14.62 -1.75
C MET A 135 -6.98 -15.37 -3.02
N LYS A 136 -6.80 -16.68 -2.91
CA LYS A 136 -6.47 -17.55 -4.05
C LYS A 136 -7.58 -17.54 -5.10
N ASP A 137 -8.83 -17.69 -4.68
CA ASP A 137 -10.00 -17.67 -5.57
C ASP A 137 -10.18 -16.29 -6.26
N LEU A 138 -9.65 -15.23 -5.65
CA LEU A 138 -9.62 -13.86 -6.18
C LEU A 138 -8.32 -13.52 -6.94
N ASN A 139 -7.46 -14.48 -7.24
CA ASN A 139 -6.22 -14.28 -8.01
C ASN A 139 -5.20 -13.32 -7.39
N PHE A 140 -5.28 -13.00 -6.10
CA PHE A 140 -4.23 -12.21 -5.44
C PHE A 140 -2.92 -13.01 -5.41
N THR A 141 -1.82 -12.34 -5.78
CA THR A 141 -0.50 -12.97 -5.85
C THR A 141 0.34 -12.68 -4.62
N HIS A 142 -0.01 -11.65 -3.84
CA HIS A 142 0.71 -11.25 -2.64
C HIS A 142 -0.27 -10.98 -1.49
N PHE A 143 0.15 -11.25 -0.27
CA PHE A 143 -0.60 -10.89 0.93
C PHE A 143 0.30 -10.18 1.93
N ARG A 144 -0.08 -8.95 2.28
CA ARG A 144 0.59 -8.19 3.33
C ARG A 144 -0.11 -8.40 4.67
N TYR A 145 0.61 -8.91 5.66
CA TYR A 145 0.11 -9.01 7.03
C TYR A 145 1.15 -8.48 8.01
N SER A 146 0.73 -8.14 9.23
CA SER A 146 1.66 -7.82 10.30
C SER A 146 1.79 -8.94 11.32
N ILE A 147 2.93 -9.00 11.99
CA ILE A 147 3.14 -9.86 13.15
C ILE A 147 2.69 -9.10 14.38
N SER A 148 1.98 -9.78 15.29
CA SER A 148 1.73 -9.26 16.62
C SER A 148 2.94 -9.52 17.50
N TRP A 149 3.72 -8.46 17.74
CA TRP A 149 4.86 -8.52 18.67
C TRP A 149 4.48 -9.18 20.01
N PRO A 150 3.42 -8.76 20.71
CA PRO A 150 3.07 -9.37 22.01
C PRO A 150 2.54 -10.81 21.89
N ARG A 151 2.25 -11.31 20.68
CA ARG A 151 1.92 -12.73 20.47
C ARG A 151 3.17 -13.59 20.39
N VAL A 152 4.28 -13.09 19.85
CA VAL A 152 5.48 -13.92 19.61
C VAL A 152 6.54 -13.78 20.69
N MET A 153 6.54 -12.69 21.45
CA MET A 153 7.48 -12.52 22.56
C MET A 153 7.03 -11.45 23.56
N ASN A 154 7.49 -11.59 24.81
CA ASN A 154 7.31 -10.63 25.88
C ASN A 154 8.65 -10.41 26.60
N GLY A 155 9.25 -9.23 26.44
CA GLY A 155 10.61 -9.02 26.93
C GLY A 155 11.57 -9.90 26.14
N THR A 156 12.36 -10.71 26.86
CA THR A 156 13.23 -11.73 26.26
C THR A 156 12.56 -13.11 26.18
N GLU A 157 11.33 -13.26 26.68
CA GLU A 157 10.62 -14.54 26.67
C GLU A 157 9.95 -14.75 25.31
N ILE A 158 10.36 -15.81 24.62
CA ILE A 158 9.82 -16.23 23.32
C ILE A 158 8.54 -17.04 23.53
N ASN A 159 7.50 -16.74 22.76
CA ASN A 159 6.28 -17.52 22.72
C ASN A 159 6.22 -18.38 21.44
N GLU A 160 6.64 -19.64 21.58
CA GLU A 160 6.72 -20.60 20.46
C GLU A 160 5.36 -20.86 19.80
N GLU A 161 4.26 -20.85 20.56
CA GLU A 161 2.92 -21.06 20.00
C GLU A 161 2.52 -19.91 19.07
N GLY A 162 2.81 -18.67 19.47
CA GLY A 162 2.64 -17.49 18.64
C GLY A 162 3.49 -17.51 17.38
N ILE A 163 4.76 -17.94 17.49
CA ILE A 163 5.64 -18.10 16.33
C ILE A 163 5.12 -19.17 15.39
N GLN A 164 4.65 -20.30 15.93
CA GLN A 164 4.13 -21.40 15.14
C GLN A 164 2.88 -20.99 14.34
N PHE A 165 2.03 -20.09 14.87
CA PHE A 165 0.94 -19.49 14.10
C PHE A 165 1.46 -18.77 12.84
N TYR A 166 2.46 -17.88 12.97
CA TYR A 166 3.02 -17.17 11.81
C TYR A 166 3.78 -18.09 10.86
N ARG A 167 4.54 -19.08 11.36
CA ARG A 167 5.17 -20.10 10.50
C ARG A 167 4.12 -20.83 9.66
N ASN A 168 3.00 -21.24 10.27
CA ASN A 168 1.90 -21.92 9.58
C ASN A 168 1.20 -21.01 8.57
N LEU A 169 0.98 -19.74 8.92
CA LEU A 169 0.39 -18.74 8.03
C LEU A 169 1.28 -18.51 6.80
N THR A 170 2.57 -18.24 7.00
CA THR A 170 3.55 -18.03 5.92
C THR A 170 3.66 -19.26 5.02
N ALA A 171 3.78 -20.45 5.60
CA ALA A 171 3.88 -21.69 4.83
C ALA A 171 2.63 -21.90 3.96
N LEU A 172 1.43 -21.71 4.53
CA LEU A 172 0.18 -21.92 3.80
C LEU A 172 -0.03 -20.89 2.68
N LEU A 173 0.41 -19.64 2.86
CA LEU A 173 0.42 -18.63 1.80
C LEU A 173 1.28 -19.09 0.62
N ILE A 174 2.54 -19.49 0.90
CA ILE A 174 3.51 -19.94 -0.11
C ILE A 174 2.98 -21.19 -0.83
N GLU A 175 2.43 -22.17 -0.10
CA GLU A 175 1.81 -23.38 -0.66
C GLU A 175 0.65 -23.07 -1.62
N ASN A 176 -0.04 -21.94 -1.41
CA ASN A 176 -1.13 -21.49 -2.28
C ASN A 176 -0.69 -20.52 -3.38
N GLY A 177 0.61 -20.29 -3.53
CA GLY A 177 1.16 -19.39 -4.55
C GLY A 177 0.95 -17.91 -4.24
N ILE A 178 0.72 -17.57 -2.97
CA ILE A 178 0.57 -16.20 -2.48
C ILE A 178 1.86 -15.82 -1.75
N GLU A 179 2.59 -14.85 -2.30
CA GLU A 179 3.86 -14.40 -1.73
C GLU A 179 3.60 -13.52 -0.48
N PRO A 180 4.19 -13.86 0.68
CA PRO A 180 4.00 -13.09 1.91
C PRO A 180 4.81 -11.79 1.89
N VAL A 181 4.17 -10.70 2.30
CA VAL A 181 4.79 -9.40 2.59
C VAL A 181 4.59 -9.07 4.07
N VAL A 182 5.64 -9.17 4.86
CA VAL A 182 5.51 -9.18 6.32
C VAL A 182 5.84 -7.81 6.91
N THR A 183 4.90 -7.26 7.67
CA THR A 183 5.10 -6.05 8.48
C THR A 183 5.48 -6.46 9.91
N LEU A 184 6.66 -6.07 10.39
CA LEU A 184 7.10 -6.39 11.74
C LEU A 184 6.27 -5.64 12.80
N TYR A 185 6.03 -4.35 12.61
CA TYR A 185 5.27 -3.55 13.58
C TYR A 185 4.11 -2.77 12.94
N HIS A 186 2.91 -3.01 13.48
CA HIS A 186 1.69 -2.32 13.06
C HIS A 186 0.86 -1.84 14.26
N TRP A 187 1.48 -0.95 15.05
CA TRP A 187 0.88 -0.16 16.13
C TRP A 187 0.53 -0.93 17.41
N ASP A 188 0.80 -2.23 17.48
CA ASP A 188 0.44 -3.12 18.57
C ASP A 188 1.62 -3.40 19.51
N LEU A 189 2.25 -2.34 20.02
CA LEU A 189 3.39 -2.43 20.95
C LEU A 189 3.00 -3.19 22.24
N PRO A 190 3.80 -4.16 22.72
CA PRO A 190 3.59 -4.78 24.03
C PRO A 190 3.58 -3.73 25.16
N ASP A 191 2.70 -3.89 26.15
CA ASP A 191 2.52 -2.92 27.25
C ASP A 191 3.77 -2.68 28.11
N ILE A 192 4.76 -3.56 28.03
CA ILE A 192 6.03 -3.43 28.75
C ILE A 192 6.99 -2.39 28.12
N TYR A 193 6.69 -1.91 26.91
CA TYR A 193 7.51 -0.96 26.18
C TYR A 193 6.79 0.36 25.92
N ASP A 194 7.55 1.40 25.62
CA ASP A 194 7.02 2.72 25.25
C ASP A 194 7.96 3.35 24.22
N TRP A 195 7.40 3.90 23.13
CA TRP A 195 8.22 4.48 22.05
C TRP A 195 9.00 5.72 22.47
N ARG A 196 8.69 6.33 23.62
CA ARG A 196 9.47 7.44 24.19
C ARG A 196 10.76 6.97 24.84
N ASN A 197 10.84 5.70 25.23
CA ASN A 197 12.00 5.13 25.90
C ASN A 197 12.97 4.53 24.89
N GLU A 198 14.25 4.89 25.00
CA GLU A 198 15.28 4.42 24.07
C GLU A 198 15.51 2.90 24.11
N THR A 199 15.16 2.24 25.22
CA THR A 199 15.30 0.78 25.37
C THR A 199 14.46 -0.02 24.38
N VAL A 200 13.40 0.57 23.82
CA VAL A 200 12.57 -0.07 22.79
C VAL A 200 13.36 -0.38 21.52
N MET A 201 14.44 0.35 21.24
CA MET A 201 15.25 0.15 20.05
C MET A 201 15.96 -1.20 20.08
N GLU A 202 16.54 -1.55 21.23
CA GLU A 202 17.19 -2.85 21.42
C GLU A 202 16.16 -3.98 21.34
N ALA A 203 15.03 -3.84 22.05
CA ALA A 203 13.95 -4.82 22.03
C ALA A 203 13.37 -5.04 20.63
N PHE A 204 13.17 -3.98 19.85
CA PHE A 204 12.69 -4.10 18.47
C PHE A 204 13.72 -4.80 17.57
N GLY A 205 15.01 -4.55 17.78
CA GLY A 205 16.07 -5.26 17.07
C GLY A 205 16.07 -6.76 17.36
N GLU A 206 15.90 -7.15 18.63
CA GLU A 206 15.79 -8.56 19.04
C GLU A 206 14.55 -9.22 18.44
N PHE A 207 13.39 -8.54 18.49
CA PHE A 207 12.15 -8.98 17.85
C PHE A 207 12.30 -9.15 16.34
N ALA A 208 12.87 -8.17 15.64
CA ALA A 208 13.09 -8.23 14.20
C ALA A 208 14.02 -9.40 13.85
N ASN A 209 15.12 -9.57 14.59
CA ASN A 209 16.07 -10.66 14.40
C ASN A 209 15.39 -12.04 14.56
N LEU A 210 14.61 -12.21 15.62
CA LEU A 210 13.83 -13.43 15.85
C LEU A 210 12.94 -13.73 14.63
N MET A 211 12.13 -12.77 14.19
CA MET A 211 11.20 -13.03 13.08
C MET A 211 11.90 -13.22 11.73
N PHE A 212 13.03 -12.56 11.49
CA PHE A 212 13.87 -12.83 10.32
C PHE A 212 14.43 -14.26 10.33
N ASP A 213 14.84 -14.78 11.47
CA ASP A 213 15.30 -16.16 11.59
C ASP A 213 14.17 -17.17 11.34
N GLU A 214 13.01 -16.88 11.93
CA GLU A 214 11.88 -17.80 11.98
C GLU A 214 11.10 -17.93 10.66
N LEU A 215 11.04 -16.86 9.87
CA LEU A 215 10.26 -16.82 8.63
C LEU A 215 11.16 -16.75 7.38
N GLN A 216 12.00 -17.76 7.20
CA GLN A 216 13.01 -17.81 6.12
C GLN A 216 12.45 -17.71 4.69
N GLY A 217 11.17 -18.07 4.49
CA GLY A 217 10.49 -18.02 3.20
C GLY A 217 10.02 -16.62 2.77
N VAL A 218 10.14 -15.60 3.63
CA VAL A 218 9.63 -14.25 3.36
C VAL A 218 10.65 -13.44 2.56
N LYS A 219 10.21 -12.89 1.43
CA LYS A 219 11.04 -12.04 0.55
C LYS A 219 10.83 -10.54 0.70
N PHE A 220 9.77 -10.11 1.38
CA PHE A 220 9.45 -8.69 1.51
C PHE A 220 9.13 -8.37 2.97
N TRP A 221 9.98 -7.56 3.57
CA TRP A 221 9.85 -7.13 4.96
C TRP A 221 9.59 -5.64 5.04
N ILE A 222 8.63 -5.27 5.87
CA ILE A 222 8.31 -3.90 6.24
C ILE A 222 8.57 -3.79 7.72
N THR A 223 9.49 -2.92 8.12
CA THR A 223 9.80 -2.71 9.55
C THR A 223 8.64 -2.07 10.29
N PHE A 224 8.14 -0.92 9.80
CA PHE A 224 7.07 -0.15 10.42
C PHE A 224 5.98 0.22 9.41
N ASN A 225 4.73 0.19 9.87
CA ASN A 225 3.62 0.84 9.17
C ASN A 225 3.33 2.23 9.73
N GLU A 226 3.25 3.23 8.85
CA GLU A 226 2.76 4.59 9.12
C GLU A 226 3.27 5.22 10.43
N PRO A 227 4.59 5.41 10.58
CA PRO A 227 5.15 5.92 11.83
C PRO A 227 4.69 7.33 12.18
N TYR A 228 4.36 8.15 11.19
CA TYR A 228 3.71 9.44 11.41
C TYR A 228 2.40 9.28 12.18
N ILE A 229 1.54 8.33 11.81
CA ILE A 229 0.21 8.19 12.41
C ILE A 229 0.32 7.71 13.86
N PHE A 230 1.00 6.61 14.14
CA PHE A 230 1.00 6.12 15.53
C PHE A 230 1.78 7.04 16.48
N CYS A 231 2.83 7.73 16.01
CA CYS A 231 3.50 8.73 16.84
C CYS A 231 2.61 9.97 17.04
N LYS A 232 1.98 10.52 15.99
CA LYS A 232 1.17 11.74 16.11
C LYS A 232 -0.15 11.49 16.87
N PHE A 233 -0.86 10.41 16.56
CA PHE A 233 -2.16 10.13 17.16
C PHE A 233 -2.04 9.45 18.53
N GLY A 234 -0.97 8.67 18.77
CA GLY A 234 -0.72 7.99 20.03
C GLY A 234 0.01 8.85 21.07
N TYR A 235 0.94 9.73 20.64
CA TYR A 235 1.84 10.48 21.54
C TYR A 235 1.74 12.01 21.44
N HIS A 236 0.80 12.53 20.65
CA HIS A 236 0.52 13.98 20.63
C HIS A 236 -0.96 14.31 20.76
N LEU A 237 -1.82 13.75 19.91
CA LEU A 237 -3.27 14.01 19.99
C LEU A 237 -3.96 13.16 21.06
N GLY A 238 -3.38 12.01 21.41
CA GLY A 238 -3.96 11.05 22.36
C GLY A 238 -5.27 10.43 21.87
N ASN A 239 -5.46 10.37 20.55
CA ASN A 239 -6.63 9.78 19.90
C ASN A 239 -6.51 8.27 19.72
N HIS A 240 -5.28 7.76 19.58
CA HIS A 240 -4.97 6.34 19.44
C HIS A 240 -4.17 5.86 20.66
N ALA A 241 -4.04 4.55 20.84
CA ALA A 241 -3.19 3.99 21.88
C ALA A 241 -1.73 4.53 21.76
N PRO A 242 -1.05 4.85 22.88
CA PRO A 242 -1.49 4.72 24.29
C PRO A 242 -2.33 5.89 24.83
N GLY A 243 -2.75 6.85 24.01
CA GLY A 243 -3.60 7.97 24.42
C GLY A 243 -2.85 9.16 25.05
N VAL A 244 -1.56 9.29 24.77
CA VAL A 244 -0.72 10.35 25.34
C VAL A 244 -0.95 11.67 24.60
N LYS A 245 -1.22 12.73 25.39
CA LYS A 245 -1.34 14.11 24.91
C LYS A 245 -0.10 14.90 25.32
N SER A 246 0.80 15.17 24.37
CA SER A 246 2.05 15.88 24.60
C SER A 246 2.44 16.70 23.37
N ALA A 247 2.98 17.89 23.58
CA ALA A 247 3.47 18.72 22.47
C ALA A 247 4.67 18.08 21.75
N ALA A 248 5.51 17.31 22.45
CA ALA A 248 6.81 16.86 21.96
C ALA A 248 7.04 15.33 21.98
N ASP A 249 6.25 14.54 22.72
CA ASP A 249 6.54 13.08 22.86
C ASP A 249 6.49 12.33 21.53
N HIS A 250 5.65 12.77 20.58
CA HIS A 250 5.65 12.23 19.21
C HIS A 250 7.00 12.36 18.50
N LEU A 251 7.79 13.40 18.80
CA LEU A 251 9.12 13.58 18.21
C LEU A 251 10.10 12.52 18.73
N LYS A 252 10.05 12.23 20.04
CA LYS A 252 10.83 11.13 20.65
C LYS A 252 10.42 9.77 20.07
N CYS A 253 9.10 9.53 19.94
CA CYS A 253 8.57 8.35 19.28
C CYS A 253 9.14 8.19 17.86
N GLY A 254 9.03 9.23 17.02
CA GLY A 254 9.52 9.15 15.64
C GLY A 254 11.04 8.95 15.54
N HIS A 255 11.82 9.58 16.43
CA HIS A 255 13.27 9.40 16.48
C HIS A 255 13.68 7.98 16.86
N ASN A 256 13.06 7.41 17.91
CA ASN A 256 13.32 6.04 18.32
C ASN A 256 12.87 5.03 17.26
N VAL A 257 11.77 5.29 16.54
CA VAL A 257 11.32 4.46 15.42
C VAL A 257 12.32 4.47 14.27
N LEU A 258 12.86 5.63 13.89
CA LEU A 258 13.89 5.71 12.83
C LEU A 258 15.17 4.94 13.22
N LYS A 259 15.60 5.05 14.47
CA LYS A 259 16.76 4.29 14.98
C LYS A 259 16.49 2.79 15.04
N SER A 260 15.27 2.39 15.46
CA SER A 260 14.83 0.99 15.48
C SER A 260 14.77 0.40 14.07
N HIS A 261 14.28 1.18 13.09
CA HIS A 261 14.27 0.82 11.68
C HIS A 261 15.69 0.58 11.15
N ALA A 262 16.60 1.53 11.37
CA ALA A 262 18.00 1.40 10.94
C ALA A 262 18.68 0.18 11.59
N LYS A 263 18.40 -0.09 12.87
CA LYS A 263 18.93 -1.26 13.57
C LYS A 263 18.42 -2.57 12.96
N ALA A 264 17.11 -2.71 12.74
CA ALA A 264 16.54 -3.90 12.11
C ALA A 264 17.09 -4.10 10.69
N TYR A 265 17.24 -3.02 9.92
CA TYR A 265 17.87 -3.08 8.60
C TYR A 265 19.34 -3.52 8.68
N SER A 266 20.14 -2.97 9.60
CA SER A 266 21.54 -3.39 9.81
C SER A 266 21.64 -4.89 10.11
N ILE A 267 20.80 -5.39 11.01
CA ILE A 267 20.71 -6.82 11.35
C ILE A 267 20.43 -7.65 10.09
N TRP A 268 19.46 -7.22 9.27
CA TRP A 268 19.18 -7.88 7.99
C TRP A 268 20.39 -7.95 7.07
N LYS A 269 21.06 -6.81 6.85
CA LYS A 269 22.23 -6.72 5.96
C LYS A 269 23.41 -7.55 6.44
N GLU A 270 23.64 -7.58 7.75
CA GLU A 270 24.76 -8.29 8.34
C GLU A 270 24.56 -9.80 8.39
N LEU A 271 23.35 -10.25 8.73
CA LEU A 271 23.10 -11.66 9.04
C LEU A 271 22.36 -12.42 7.94
N TYR A 272 21.50 -11.77 7.16
CA TYR A 272 20.52 -12.47 6.33
C TYR A 272 20.65 -12.20 4.82
N GLU A 273 21.04 -10.99 4.41
CA GLU A 273 21.07 -10.61 2.98
C GLU A 273 21.92 -11.56 2.13
N LYS A 274 23.09 -11.98 2.62
CA LYS A 274 24.00 -12.85 1.87
C LYS A 274 23.37 -14.20 1.52
N GLU A 275 22.56 -14.75 2.42
CA GLU A 275 21.87 -16.02 2.23
C GLU A 275 20.54 -15.85 1.49
N ARG A 276 19.96 -14.65 1.54
CA ARG A 276 18.65 -14.31 0.97
C ARG A 276 18.72 -13.05 0.10
N PRO A 277 19.54 -13.04 -0.98
CA PRO A 277 19.82 -11.82 -1.76
C PRO A 277 18.61 -11.30 -2.56
N ASP A 278 17.58 -12.13 -2.74
CA ASP A 278 16.35 -11.74 -3.44
C ASP A 278 15.32 -11.07 -2.52
N ALA A 279 15.55 -11.11 -1.21
CA ALA A 279 14.64 -10.55 -0.20
C ALA A 279 15.01 -9.09 0.10
N MET A 280 13.99 -8.28 0.35
CA MET A 280 14.10 -6.82 0.50
C MET A 280 13.47 -6.35 1.80
N VAL A 281 14.09 -5.34 2.41
CA VAL A 281 13.60 -4.70 3.63
C VAL A 281 13.30 -3.23 3.36
N GLY A 282 12.13 -2.77 3.82
CA GLY A 282 11.71 -1.39 3.70
C GLY A 282 10.90 -0.91 4.89
N ILE A 283 10.26 0.23 4.68
CA ILE A 283 9.35 0.86 5.62
C ILE A 283 8.13 1.37 4.84
N THR A 284 6.96 1.34 5.48
CA THR A 284 5.73 1.90 4.90
C THR A 284 5.45 3.26 5.51
N LEU A 285 5.44 4.28 4.67
CA LEU A 285 5.14 5.66 5.04
C LEU A 285 3.78 6.05 4.46
N ASN A 286 3.06 6.93 5.14
CA ASN A 286 1.81 7.46 4.62
C ASN A 286 1.91 8.93 4.25
N SER A 287 1.15 9.33 3.24
CA SER A 287 1.00 10.74 2.93
C SER A 287 -0.34 11.05 2.29
N GLU A 288 -0.94 12.15 2.72
CA GLU A 288 -1.87 12.87 1.87
C GLU A 288 -1.07 13.57 0.74
N TRP A 289 -1.75 13.92 -0.35
CA TRP A 289 -1.23 14.97 -1.24
C TRP A 289 -1.76 16.33 -0.78
N TYR A 290 -0.85 17.30 -0.62
CA TYR A 290 -1.20 18.64 -0.18
C TYR A 290 -1.16 19.62 -1.35
N VAL A 291 -2.30 20.23 -1.63
CA VAL A 291 -2.45 21.25 -2.68
C VAL A 291 -2.55 22.62 -2.01
N PRO A 292 -1.72 23.60 -2.39
CA PRO A 292 -1.88 24.96 -1.88
C PRO A 292 -3.28 25.49 -2.20
N PHE A 293 -3.93 26.14 -1.23
CA PHE A 293 -5.30 26.63 -1.38
C PHE A 293 -5.36 27.73 -2.45
N ASP A 294 -4.38 28.62 -2.52
CA ASP A 294 -4.04 29.42 -3.68
C ASP A 294 -2.62 29.08 -4.17
N GLY A 295 -2.52 28.61 -5.43
CA GLY A 295 -1.23 28.23 -6.01
C GLY A 295 -0.32 29.40 -6.38
N ASN A 296 -0.82 30.65 -6.27
CA ASN A 296 -0.03 31.85 -6.46
C ASN A 296 0.36 32.53 -5.14
N ASP A 297 -0.12 32.02 -4.01
CA ASP A 297 0.20 32.55 -2.68
C ASP A 297 1.44 31.80 -2.12
N PRO A 298 2.57 32.50 -1.90
CA PRO A 298 3.76 31.88 -1.32
C PRO A 298 3.52 31.20 0.03
N ASP A 299 2.63 31.74 0.86
CA ASP A 299 2.37 31.21 2.20
C ASP A 299 1.61 29.88 2.12
N ASP A 300 0.63 29.77 1.21
CA ASP A 300 -0.09 28.50 0.96
C ASP A 300 0.83 27.44 0.36
N LEU A 301 1.76 27.85 -0.51
CA LEU A 301 2.79 26.97 -1.08
C LEU A 301 3.72 26.42 0.01
N ASP A 302 4.18 27.28 0.91
CA ASP A 302 5.08 26.89 2.00
C ASP A 302 4.35 26.06 3.05
N ALA A 303 3.09 26.36 3.36
CA ALA A 303 2.26 25.53 4.24
C ALA A 303 2.05 24.12 3.67
N ALA A 304 1.78 24.00 2.36
CA ALA A 304 1.64 22.70 1.71
C ALA A 304 2.95 21.90 1.72
N ARG A 305 4.09 22.57 1.49
CA ARG A 305 5.43 21.96 1.59
C ARG A 305 5.73 21.49 3.02
N ALA A 306 5.54 22.34 4.01
CA ALA A 306 5.79 22.02 5.42
C ALA A 306 4.92 20.84 5.91
N LEU A 307 3.66 20.76 5.47
CA LEU A 307 2.81 19.60 5.76
C LEU A 307 3.28 18.31 5.09
N THR A 308 3.77 18.39 3.86
CA THR A 308 4.36 17.24 3.15
C THR A 308 5.62 16.78 3.87
N ASP A 309 6.48 17.72 4.28
CA ASP A 309 7.66 17.43 5.10
C ASP A 309 7.26 16.78 6.42
N LEU A 310 6.25 17.30 7.11
CA LEU A 310 5.80 16.76 8.40
C LEU A 310 5.25 15.33 8.29
N GLN A 311 4.46 15.04 7.25
CA GLN A 311 3.79 13.75 7.16
C GLN A 311 4.70 12.64 6.59
N VAL A 312 5.32 12.88 5.44
CA VAL A 312 6.16 11.87 4.77
C VAL A 312 7.65 12.21 4.86
N GLY A 313 8.04 13.48 4.72
CA GLY A 313 9.44 13.89 4.75
C GLY A 313 10.13 13.59 6.08
N TRP A 314 9.41 13.62 7.20
CA TRP A 314 9.92 13.37 8.53
C TRP A 314 10.64 12.02 8.63
N PHE A 315 10.11 11.01 7.93
CA PHE A 315 10.71 9.67 7.88
C PHE A 315 11.44 9.41 6.56
N ALA A 316 10.99 10.00 5.44
CA ALA A 316 11.57 9.76 4.13
C ALA A 316 12.92 10.47 3.92
N ASP A 317 13.12 11.70 4.42
CA ASP A 317 14.39 12.41 4.26
C ASP A 317 15.55 11.74 5.02
N PRO A 318 15.38 11.26 6.27
CA PRO A 318 16.40 10.47 6.94
C PRO A 318 16.77 9.19 6.17
N ILE A 319 15.79 8.48 5.61
CA ILE A 319 16.03 7.17 4.99
C ILE A 319 16.51 7.29 3.55
N TYR A 320 15.81 8.05 2.71
CA TYR A 320 16.06 8.10 1.26
C TYR A 320 16.77 9.39 0.81
N GLY A 321 16.87 10.38 1.68
CA GLY A 321 17.40 11.70 1.37
C GLY A 321 18.77 11.98 1.98
N THR A 322 18.78 12.91 2.93
CA THR A 322 20.01 13.50 3.48
C THR A 322 20.66 12.61 4.53
N GLY A 323 19.89 11.74 5.21
CA GLY A 323 20.30 11.10 6.46
C GLY A 323 19.84 11.85 7.71
N ASP A 324 19.12 12.97 7.56
CA ASP A 324 18.70 13.84 8.64
C ASP A 324 17.27 14.35 8.38
N TYR A 325 16.69 15.02 9.36
CA TYR A 325 15.34 15.57 9.26
C TYR A 325 15.24 16.73 8.26
N PRO A 326 14.06 16.95 7.65
CA PRO A 326 13.82 18.13 6.82
C PRO A 326 14.13 19.43 7.58
N GLU A 327 14.76 20.39 6.90
CA GLU A 327 15.09 21.70 7.49
C GLU A 327 13.85 22.45 8.01
N SER A 328 12.72 22.30 7.32
CA SER A 328 11.44 22.88 7.73
C SER A 328 10.98 22.37 9.10
N LEU A 329 11.19 21.09 9.42
CA LEU A 329 10.84 20.52 10.72
C LEU A 329 11.81 20.95 11.81
N LYS A 330 13.11 21.00 11.50
CA LYS A 330 14.12 21.54 12.43
C LYS A 330 13.84 23.00 12.77
N ALA A 331 13.46 23.81 11.78
CA ALA A 331 13.08 25.20 11.99
C ALA A 331 11.77 25.33 12.78
N HIS A 332 10.78 24.46 12.53
CA HIS A 332 9.48 24.52 13.21
C HIS A 332 9.55 24.09 14.69
N TYR A 333 10.25 22.99 14.98
CA TYR A 333 10.31 22.41 16.32
C TYR A 333 11.51 22.92 17.15
N GLY A 334 12.54 23.48 16.51
CA GLY A 334 13.72 24.00 17.20
C GLY A 334 14.37 22.94 18.10
N ASP A 335 14.59 23.31 19.37
CA ASP A 335 15.26 22.46 20.36
C ASP A 335 14.44 21.21 20.75
N ASP A 336 13.13 21.17 20.47
CA ASP A 336 12.31 19.98 20.69
C ASP A 336 12.57 18.89 19.65
N MET A 337 13.12 19.25 18.48
CA MET A 337 13.47 18.27 17.45
C MET A 337 14.70 17.46 17.88
N PRO A 338 14.60 16.13 17.96
CA PRO A 338 15.76 15.30 18.25
C PRO A 338 16.87 15.51 17.22
N LEU A 339 18.12 15.33 17.65
CA LEU A 339 19.29 15.46 16.80
C LEU A 339 19.90 14.08 16.56
N PHE A 340 20.16 13.75 15.31
CA PHE A 340 20.99 12.61 14.98
C PHE A 340 22.47 12.96 15.16
N THR A 341 23.21 12.06 15.80
CA THR A 341 24.66 12.00 15.68
C THR A 341 25.06 11.60 14.26
N GLU A 342 26.29 11.91 13.83
CA GLU A 342 26.77 11.53 12.50
C GLU A 342 26.75 10.00 12.26
N LYS A 343 26.96 9.20 13.31
CA LYS A 343 26.82 7.74 13.25
C LYS A 343 25.38 7.33 12.96
N GLU A 344 24.41 7.95 13.63
CA GLU A 344 23.00 7.65 13.41
C GLU A 344 22.53 8.11 12.03
N LYS A 345 22.95 9.29 11.56
CA LYS A 345 22.67 9.74 10.19
C LYS A 345 23.17 8.74 9.15
N ALA A 346 24.38 8.23 9.33
CA ALA A 346 24.95 7.22 8.45
C ALA A 346 24.21 5.88 8.52
N ALA A 347 23.65 5.52 9.69
CA ALA A 347 22.90 4.28 9.88
C ALA A 347 21.49 4.33 9.26
N VAL A 348 20.79 5.47 9.36
CA VAL A 348 19.44 5.63 8.78
C VAL A 348 19.48 5.87 7.28
N LYS A 349 20.53 6.53 6.78
CA LYS A 349 20.63 6.87 5.36
C LYS A 349 20.82 5.61 4.51
N GLY A 350 19.89 5.39 3.59
CA GLY A 350 19.87 4.24 2.69
C GLY A 350 19.42 2.94 3.36
N SER A 351 18.76 3.00 4.51
CA SER A 351 18.32 1.82 5.26
C SER A 351 17.04 1.15 4.72
N ALA A 352 16.82 1.19 3.41
CA ALA A 352 15.66 0.57 2.77
C ALA A 352 15.93 0.22 1.30
N ASP A 353 15.43 -0.94 0.87
CA ASP A 353 15.53 -1.43 -0.51
C ASP A 353 14.39 -0.94 -1.41
N PHE A 354 13.23 -0.63 -0.82
CA PHE A 354 12.04 -0.11 -1.49
C PHE A 354 11.31 0.92 -0.62
N PHE A 355 10.54 1.79 -1.26
CA PHE A 355 9.66 2.75 -0.60
C PHE A 355 8.23 2.20 -0.50
N GLY A 356 7.77 1.87 0.71
CA GLY A 356 6.36 1.54 0.96
C GLY A 356 5.53 2.82 1.10
N LEU A 357 4.43 2.93 0.35
CA LEU A 357 3.55 4.10 0.36
C LEU A 357 2.10 3.73 0.62
N ASN A 358 1.53 4.32 1.67
CA ASN A 358 0.10 4.34 1.91
C ASN A 358 -0.47 5.69 1.47
N HIS A 359 -1.51 5.64 0.65
CA HIS A 359 -2.19 6.85 0.20
C HIS A 359 -3.68 6.62 0.09
N TYR A 360 -4.46 7.58 0.58
CA TYR A 360 -5.91 7.50 0.59
C TYR A 360 -6.57 8.74 0.01
N THR A 361 -6.01 9.94 0.26
CA THR A 361 -6.71 11.20 0.00
C THR A 361 -5.79 12.39 -0.27
N THR A 362 -6.40 13.50 -0.69
CA THR A 362 -5.74 14.78 -0.98
C THR A 362 -6.45 15.92 -0.24
N ARG A 363 -5.72 16.98 0.11
CA ARG A 363 -6.25 18.16 0.80
C ARG A 363 -5.79 19.45 0.17
N TYR A 364 -6.65 20.48 0.26
CA TYR A 364 -6.18 21.85 0.13
C TYR A 364 -5.54 22.29 1.44
N VAL A 365 -4.52 23.13 1.36
CA VAL A 365 -3.82 23.68 2.52
C VAL A 365 -3.79 25.18 2.42
N LYS A 366 -4.33 25.84 3.44
CA LYS A 366 -4.30 27.30 3.54
C LYS A 366 -3.42 27.71 4.72
N ALA A 367 -2.50 28.64 4.51
CA ALA A 367 -1.74 29.26 5.59
C ALA A 367 -2.65 30.06 6.52
N THR A 368 -2.26 30.15 7.80
CA THR A 368 -2.94 31.02 8.77
C THR A 368 -2.07 32.23 9.11
N ALA A 369 -2.70 33.31 9.55
CA ALA A 369 -2.00 34.56 9.88
C ALA A 369 -1.00 34.37 11.04
N GLU A 370 -1.20 33.33 11.87
CA GLU A 370 -0.36 32.98 13.01
C GLU A 370 0.83 32.09 12.63
N GLY A 371 1.10 31.90 11.33
CA GLY A 371 2.21 31.06 10.84
C GLY A 371 1.92 29.55 10.87
N GLY A 372 0.65 29.17 10.97
CA GLY A 372 0.18 27.79 10.92
C GLY A 372 -0.46 27.43 9.58
N TYR A 373 -1.22 26.34 9.57
CA TYR A 373 -1.97 25.89 8.41
C TYR A 373 -3.36 25.39 8.80
N ARG A 374 -4.25 25.36 7.80
CA ARG A 374 -5.56 24.69 7.88
C ARG A 374 -5.71 23.75 6.69
N LYS A 375 -5.97 22.48 6.99
CA LYS A 375 -6.43 21.53 5.98
C LYS A 375 -7.87 21.88 5.59
N MET A 376 -8.10 22.02 4.30
CA MET A 376 -9.35 22.42 3.70
C MET A 376 -9.83 21.32 2.74
N THR A 377 -11.13 21.05 2.75
CA THR A 377 -11.78 20.08 1.85
C THR A 377 -12.66 20.77 0.80
N MET A 378 -12.85 22.08 0.91
CA MET A 378 -13.70 22.89 0.06
C MET A 378 -12.92 24.10 -0.47
N ARG A 379 -13.04 24.42 -1.76
CA ARG A 379 -12.54 25.65 -2.37
C ARG A 379 -13.64 26.29 -3.19
N ARG A 380 -13.98 27.55 -2.89
CA ARG A 380 -15.11 28.27 -3.53
C ARG A 380 -16.42 27.47 -3.50
N SER A 381 -16.73 26.88 -2.35
CA SER A 381 -17.91 26.02 -2.13
C SER A 381 -17.96 24.73 -2.96
N VAL A 382 -16.85 24.33 -3.60
CA VAL A 382 -16.73 23.06 -4.31
C VAL A 382 -15.87 22.11 -3.48
N PRO A 383 -16.35 20.89 -3.16
CA PRO A 383 -15.53 19.89 -2.47
C PRO A 383 -14.39 19.41 -3.36
N ILE A 384 -13.26 19.05 -2.73
CA ILE A 384 -12.09 18.54 -3.45
C ILE A 384 -12.36 17.19 -4.14
N GLY A 385 -13.35 16.44 -3.64
CA GLY A 385 -13.86 15.19 -4.19
C GLY A 385 -15.04 14.67 -3.36
N PRO A 386 -15.67 13.55 -3.75
CA PRO A 386 -16.65 12.87 -2.91
C PRO A 386 -16.04 12.43 -1.58
N GLN A 387 -16.81 12.48 -0.50
CA GLN A 387 -16.37 12.00 0.81
C GLN A 387 -16.78 10.53 0.98
N ALA A 388 -15.87 9.70 1.50
CA ALA A 388 -16.19 8.35 1.95
C ALA A 388 -16.82 8.38 3.36
N ALA A 389 -17.05 7.23 3.98
CA ALA A 389 -17.62 7.19 5.32
C ALA A 389 -16.71 7.85 6.37
N SER A 390 -15.41 7.60 6.27
CA SER A 390 -14.44 8.27 7.13
C SER A 390 -14.44 9.77 6.86
N SER A 391 -14.68 10.56 7.90
CA SER A 391 -14.73 12.03 7.77
C SER A 391 -13.44 12.64 7.19
N TRP A 392 -12.32 11.95 7.36
CA TRP A 392 -11.00 12.33 6.84
C TRP A 392 -10.70 11.78 5.44
N LEU A 393 -11.56 11.02 4.78
CA LEU A 393 -11.26 10.42 3.48
C LEU A 393 -12.13 11.05 2.38
N TYR A 394 -11.46 11.72 1.44
CA TYR A 394 -12.07 12.23 0.21
C TYR A 394 -11.44 11.52 -0.98
N ILE A 395 -12.28 11.10 -1.92
CA ILE A 395 -11.86 10.35 -3.10
C ILE A 395 -11.29 11.34 -4.12
N VAL A 396 -9.96 11.43 -4.18
CA VAL A 396 -9.24 12.42 -5.01
C VAL A 396 -8.10 11.73 -5.79
N PRO A 397 -8.43 10.93 -6.82
CA PRO A 397 -7.48 10.07 -7.51
C PRO A 397 -6.28 10.80 -8.12
N TRP A 398 -6.49 12.00 -8.70
CA TRP A 398 -5.43 12.76 -9.35
C TRP A 398 -4.30 13.19 -8.40
N GLY A 399 -4.57 13.27 -7.09
CA GLY A 399 -3.54 13.57 -6.10
C GLY A 399 -2.61 12.39 -5.85
N PHE A 400 -3.08 11.16 -6.07
CA PHE A 400 -2.27 9.96 -5.96
C PHE A 400 -1.14 9.95 -6.98
N SER A 401 -1.44 10.23 -8.25
CA SER A 401 -0.43 10.36 -9.31
C SER A 401 0.61 11.45 -8.98
N ARG A 402 0.15 12.59 -8.45
CA ARG A 402 1.03 13.70 -8.06
C ARG A 402 1.97 13.31 -6.92
N LEU A 403 1.44 12.65 -5.89
CA LEU A 403 2.26 12.17 -4.77
C LEU A 403 3.28 11.14 -5.23
N LEU A 404 2.89 10.16 -6.05
CA LEU A 404 3.81 9.16 -6.63
C LEU A 404 4.95 9.83 -7.41
N LYS A 405 4.62 10.79 -8.28
CA LYS A 405 5.63 11.57 -9.02
C LYS A 405 6.51 12.40 -8.09
N TYR A 406 5.94 13.02 -7.06
CA TYR A 406 6.68 13.79 -6.07
C TYR A 406 7.68 12.92 -5.30
N VAL A 407 7.25 11.75 -4.81
CA VAL A 407 8.09 10.76 -4.13
C VAL A 407 9.25 10.36 -5.04
N ASN A 408 8.96 10.04 -6.30
CA ASN A 408 9.97 9.68 -7.29
C ASN A 408 10.96 10.81 -7.57
N GLN A 409 10.48 12.05 -7.69
CA GLN A 409 11.33 13.20 -7.99
C GLN A 409 12.26 13.56 -6.82
N ARG A 410 11.74 13.55 -5.58
CA ARG A 410 12.50 13.96 -4.39
C ARG A 410 13.49 12.90 -3.93
N TRP A 411 13.02 11.65 -3.77
CA TRP A 411 13.80 10.58 -3.14
C TRP A 411 14.36 9.56 -4.12
N LYS A 412 13.85 9.51 -5.36
CA LYS A 412 14.31 8.61 -6.43
C LYS A 412 14.48 7.15 -5.95
N PRO A 413 13.49 6.59 -5.22
CA PRO A 413 13.59 5.21 -4.75
C PRO A 413 13.71 4.27 -5.95
N LYS A 414 14.47 3.17 -5.80
CA LYS A 414 14.61 2.17 -6.86
C LYS A 414 13.30 1.44 -7.16
N SER A 415 12.44 1.34 -6.15
CA SER A 415 11.14 0.68 -6.23
C SER A 415 10.17 1.35 -5.26
N ILE A 416 8.92 1.54 -5.69
CA ILE A 416 7.81 1.97 -4.85
C ILE A 416 6.81 0.83 -4.79
N ILE A 417 6.35 0.48 -3.59
CA ILE A 417 5.25 -0.46 -3.38
C ILE A 417 4.11 0.33 -2.75
N VAL A 418 2.95 0.36 -3.41
CA VAL A 418 1.74 0.94 -2.81
C VAL A 418 1.20 -0.10 -1.84
N THR A 419 1.48 0.08 -0.55
CA THR A 419 1.26 -0.91 0.51
C THR A 419 -0.13 -0.84 1.12
N GLU A 420 -0.82 0.30 0.92
CA GLU A 420 -2.24 0.49 1.24
C GLU A 420 -2.88 1.56 0.36
N ASN A 421 -4.06 1.24 -0.16
CA ASN A 421 -4.98 2.17 -0.82
C ASN A 421 -6.42 1.62 -0.76
N GLY A 422 -7.41 2.45 -0.44
CA GLY A 422 -8.79 2.00 -0.27
C GLY A 422 -9.76 3.09 0.18
N MET A 423 -11.01 2.71 0.42
CA MET A 423 -12.03 3.59 0.97
C MET A 423 -12.97 2.87 1.93
N SER A 424 -13.51 3.62 2.88
CA SER A 424 -14.52 3.16 3.84
C SER A 424 -15.94 3.33 3.32
N ASP A 425 -16.76 2.31 3.54
CA ASP A 425 -18.21 2.45 3.58
C ASP A 425 -18.68 2.57 5.04
N GLU A 426 -19.82 3.22 5.24
CA GLU A 426 -20.45 3.30 6.55
C GLU A 426 -21.19 1.99 6.81
N ASP A 427 -21.10 1.47 8.03
CA ASP A 427 -21.87 0.28 8.38
C ASP A 427 -23.38 0.54 8.22
N SER A 428 -24.11 -0.50 7.82
CA SER A 428 -25.55 -0.40 7.60
C SER A 428 -26.24 -1.74 7.78
N ASN A 429 -27.51 -1.69 8.16
CA ASN A 429 -28.37 -2.88 8.20
C ASN A 429 -28.73 -3.42 6.81
N ASP A 430 -28.39 -2.71 5.73
CA ASP A 430 -28.56 -3.19 4.36
C ASP A 430 -27.29 -3.91 3.89
N THR A 431 -27.15 -5.16 4.34
CA THR A 431 -26.03 -6.03 3.96
C THR A 431 -25.88 -6.19 2.45
N ALA A 432 -26.98 -6.13 1.69
CA ALA A 432 -26.92 -6.24 0.23
C ALA A 432 -26.17 -5.04 -0.38
N SER A 433 -26.41 -3.82 0.14
CA SER A 433 -25.68 -2.63 -0.28
C SER A 433 -24.19 -2.66 0.09
N LEU A 434 -23.86 -3.22 1.26
CA LEU A 434 -22.46 -3.37 1.71
C LEU A 434 -21.69 -4.40 0.86
N ILE A 435 -22.36 -5.45 0.39
CA ILE A 435 -21.77 -6.44 -0.52
C ILE A 435 -21.68 -5.86 -1.94
N ASP A 436 -22.65 -5.05 -2.35
CA ASP A 436 -22.72 -4.42 -3.66
C ASP A 436 -22.04 -3.04 -3.73
N ASP A 437 -20.79 -2.99 -3.29
CA ASP A 437 -19.99 -1.78 -3.03
C ASP A 437 -19.44 -1.08 -4.29
N GLN A 438 -20.35 -0.61 -5.15
CA GLN A 438 -20.01 0.01 -6.44
C GLN A 438 -19.12 1.27 -6.32
N ASN A 439 -19.22 2.01 -5.22
CA ASN A 439 -18.35 3.17 -4.96
C ASN A 439 -16.89 2.75 -4.75
N ARG A 440 -16.64 1.63 -4.05
CA ARG A 440 -15.30 1.08 -3.87
C ARG A 440 -14.73 0.54 -5.19
N VAL A 441 -15.56 -0.04 -6.05
CA VAL A 441 -15.15 -0.39 -7.43
C VAL A 441 -14.69 0.85 -8.20
N TRP A 442 -15.49 1.93 -8.16
CA TRP A 442 -15.14 3.18 -8.82
C TRP A 442 -13.85 3.80 -8.24
N TYR A 443 -13.68 3.78 -6.92
CA TYR A 443 -12.45 4.22 -6.25
C TYR A 443 -11.21 3.52 -6.84
N TYR A 444 -11.22 2.19 -6.87
CA TYR A 444 -10.10 1.42 -7.40
C TYR A 444 -9.86 1.67 -8.89
N GLN A 445 -10.93 1.79 -9.68
CA GLN A 445 -10.80 2.14 -11.10
C GLN A 445 -10.03 3.44 -11.30
N GLU A 446 -10.40 4.49 -10.57
CA GLU A 446 -9.80 5.81 -10.77
C GLU A 446 -8.39 5.92 -10.18
N TYR A 447 -8.14 5.34 -9.00
CA TYR A 447 -6.80 5.36 -8.40
C TYR A 447 -5.80 4.52 -9.20
N LEU A 448 -6.21 3.37 -9.74
CA LEU A 448 -5.33 2.55 -10.58
C LEU A 448 -5.03 3.21 -11.93
N LYS A 449 -5.99 3.96 -12.52
CA LYS A 449 -5.72 4.80 -13.70
C LYS A 449 -4.67 5.87 -13.40
N GLU A 450 -4.77 6.55 -12.26
CA GLU A 450 -3.83 7.59 -11.87
C GLU A 450 -2.45 7.04 -11.47
N MET A 451 -2.39 5.79 -10.97
CA MET A 451 -1.14 5.05 -10.80
C MET A 451 -0.48 4.73 -12.14
N ALA A 452 -1.23 4.16 -13.09
CA ALA A 452 -0.73 3.89 -14.44
C ALA A 452 -0.20 5.16 -15.11
N LYS A 453 -0.92 6.28 -14.96
CA LYS A 453 -0.48 7.60 -15.42
C LYS A 453 0.84 8.05 -14.80
N ALA A 454 1.04 7.82 -13.49
CA ALA A 454 2.30 8.14 -12.83
C ALA A 454 3.46 7.32 -13.40
N MET A 455 3.23 6.03 -13.65
CA MET A 455 4.21 5.10 -14.23
C MET A 455 4.56 5.50 -15.68
N LEU A 456 3.57 5.84 -16.51
CA LEU A 456 3.75 6.20 -17.92
C LEU A 456 4.42 7.57 -18.08
N GLU A 457 3.86 8.61 -17.47
CA GLU A 457 4.30 10.00 -17.66
C GLU A 457 5.53 10.36 -16.81
N GLY A 458 5.68 9.73 -15.64
CA GLY A 458 6.72 10.06 -14.66
C GLY A 458 7.82 9.01 -14.54
N SER A 459 7.74 7.91 -15.29
CA SER A 459 8.60 6.72 -15.13
C SER A 459 8.73 6.31 -13.66
N VAL A 460 7.63 6.42 -12.90
CA VAL A 460 7.62 6.10 -11.47
C VAL A 460 7.74 4.58 -11.29
N PRO A 461 8.71 4.08 -10.49
CA PRO A 461 9.01 2.65 -10.38
C PRO A 461 8.04 1.91 -9.45
N VAL A 462 6.74 2.00 -9.72
CA VAL A 462 5.72 1.28 -8.94
C VAL A 462 5.80 -0.21 -9.26
N ALA A 463 6.15 -1.02 -8.27
CA ALA A 463 6.34 -2.46 -8.40
C ALA A 463 5.18 -3.30 -7.85
N GLY A 464 4.25 -2.68 -7.13
CA GLY A 464 3.16 -3.39 -6.49
C GLY A 464 2.04 -2.50 -5.99
N TYR A 465 0.85 -3.08 -5.88
CA TYR A 465 -0.35 -2.45 -5.37
C TYR A 465 -1.09 -3.37 -4.39
N PHE A 466 -1.35 -2.85 -3.19
CA PHE A 466 -2.03 -3.55 -2.11
C PHE A 466 -3.31 -2.79 -1.72
N ALA A 467 -4.45 -3.44 -1.94
CA ALA A 467 -5.74 -2.92 -1.50
C ALA A 467 -5.86 -3.02 0.03
N TRP A 468 -6.13 -1.90 0.69
CA TRP A 468 -6.58 -1.88 2.09
C TRP A 468 -8.10 -1.96 2.10
N SER A 469 -8.69 -3.08 2.54
CA SER A 469 -8.07 -4.27 3.15
C SER A 469 -8.69 -5.59 2.65
N LEU A 470 -8.14 -6.74 3.06
CA LEU A 470 -8.68 -8.05 2.66
C LEU A 470 -10.15 -8.20 3.09
N MET A 471 -10.47 -7.72 4.29
CA MET A 471 -11.76 -7.86 4.92
C MET A 471 -12.07 -6.67 5.84
N ASP A 472 -13.36 -6.44 6.05
CA ASP A 472 -13.82 -5.48 7.07
C ASP A 472 -13.19 -5.88 8.40
N ASN A 473 -12.71 -4.89 9.15
CA ASN A 473 -11.91 -5.13 10.34
C ASN A 473 -12.09 -4.02 11.38
N PHE A 474 -11.38 -4.12 12.50
CA PHE A 474 -11.40 -3.12 13.55
C PHE A 474 -10.62 -1.86 13.11
N GLU A 475 -11.33 -0.78 12.78
CA GLU A 475 -10.78 0.49 12.30
C GLU A 475 -10.47 1.43 13.49
N TRP A 476 -9.59 0.96 14.38
CA TRP A 476 -9.01 1.74 15.46
C TRP A 476 -10.05 2.43 16.35
N ALA A 477 -10.07 3.77 16.37
CA ALA A 477 -11.00 4.52 17.20
C ALA A 477 -12.45 4.48 16.69
N GLU A 478 -12.67 4.04 15.45
CA GLU A 478 -13.99 3.94 14.82
C GLU A 478 -14.63 2.55 14.97
N GLY A 479 -13.95 1.61 15.65
CA GLY A 479 -14.50 0.28 15.90
C GLY A 479 -14.78 -0.46 14.60
N PHE A 480 -15.95 -1.08 14.49
CA PHE A 480 -16.37 -1.82 13.29
C PHE A 480 -17.27 -0.99 12.33
N ASP A 481 -17.54 0.27 12.64
CA ASP A 481 -18.50 1.11 11.89
C ASP A 481 -17.95 1.63 10.54
N GLU A 482 -16.63 1.65 10.36
CA GLU A 482 -15.99 2.04 9.10
C GLU A 482 -15.43 0.80 8.38
N ARG A 483 -16.04 0.44 7.26
CA ARG A 483 -15.76 -0.82 6.53
C ARG A 483 -14.82 -0.58 5.35
N PHE A 484 -13.56 -0.95 5.47
CA PHE A 484 -12.55 -0.84 4.38
C PHE A 484 -12.41 -2.10 3.51
N GLY A 485 -12.97 -3.23 3.93
CA GLY A 485 -12.65 -4.53 3.36
C GLY A 485 -13.18 -4.74 1.96
N LEU A 486 -12.41 -5.48 1.17
CA LEU A 486 -12.86 -6.17 -0.05
C LEU A 486 -13.87 -7.30 0.26
N THR A 487 -13.85 -7.79 1.50
CA THR A 487 -14.70 -8.87 1.98
C THR A 487 -15.54 -8.34 3.14
N TYR A 488 -16.86 -8.55 3.05
CA TYR A 488 -17.78 -8.29 4.15
C TYR A 488 -17.57 -9.31 5.26
N VAL A 489 -17.47 -8.84 6.50
CA VAL A 489 -17.49 -9.68 7.70
C VAL A 489 -18.75 -9.33 8.48
N ASP A 490 -19.56 -10.35 8.77
CA ASP A 490 -20.69 -10.18 9.67
C ASP A 490 -20.20 -10.15 11.12
N PHE A 491 -20.21 -8.96 11.73
CA PHE A 491 -19.79 -8.78 13.11
C PHE A 491 -20.90 -9.08 14.14
N ASN A 492 -22.13 -9.34 13.68
CA ASN A 492 -23.23 -9.75 14.56
C ASN A 492 -23.30 -11.27 14.73
N ASP A 493 -22.70 -12.02 13.80
CA ASP A 493 -22.55 -13.47 13.90
C ASP A 493 -21.21 -13.82 14.57
N PRO A 494 -21.20 -14.58 15.68
CA PRO A 494 -19.97 -15.00 16.35
C PRO A 494 -19.03 -15.83 15.46
N GLU A 495 -19.54 -16.49 14.41
CA GLU A 495 -18.72 -17.23 13.46
C GLU A 495 -17.97 -16.35 12.46
N ARG A 496 -18.23 -15.03 12.47
CA ARG A 496 -17.60 -14.04 11.59
C ARG A 496 -17.64 -14.47 10.10
N PRO A 497 -18.77 -14.86 9.52
CA PRO A 497 -18.80 -15.32 8.13
C PRO A 497 -18.31 -14.23 7.16
N ARG A 498 -17.58 -14.66 6.13
CA ARG A 498 -17.00 -13.80 5.09
C ARG A 498 -17.83 -13.87 3.81
N THR A 499 -18.07 -12.72 3.18
CA THR A 499 -18.66 -12.64 1.83
C THR A 499 -17.88 -11.67 0.95
N ALA A 500 -17.36 -12.15 -0.19
CA ALA A 500 -16.66 -11.30 -1.15
C ALA A 500 -17.59 -10.21 -1.72
N LYS A 501 -17.19 -8.95 -1.58
CA LYS A 501 -17.93 -7.80 -2.13
C LYS A 501 -17.73 -7.68 -3.64
N ARG A 502 -18.44 -6.74 -4.30
CA ARG A 502 -18.27 -6.48 -5.74
C ARG A 502 -16.84 -6.00 -6.05
N SER A 503 -16.25 -5.17 -5.20
CA SER A 503 -14.87 -4.70 -5.33
C SER A 503 -13.83 -5.84 -5.33
N ALA A 504 -13.98 -6.84 -4.46
CA ALA A 504 -13.14 -8.04 -4.46
C ALA A 504 -13.18 -8.74 -5.82
N LYS A 505 -14.39 -8.99 -6.34
CA LYS A 505 -14.59 -9.65 -7.64
C LYS A 505 -14.03 -8.82 -8.80
N TYR A 506 -14.19 -7.50 -8.74
CA TYR A 506 -13.63 -6.58 -9.73
C TYR A 506 -12.09 -6.66 -9.76
N LEU A 507 -11.41 -6.50 -8.61
CA LEU A 507 -9.96 -6.59 -8.55
C LEU A 507 -9.46 -7.99 -8.93
N GLY A 508 -10.14 -9.04 -8.46
CA GLY A 508 -9.76 -10.40 -8.79
C GLY A 508 -9.92 -10.77 -10.27
N ALA A 509 -10.85 -10.12 -11.00
CA ALA A 509 -10.95 -10.23 -12.45
C ALA A 509 -9.95 -9.33 -13.19
N LEU A 510 -9.59 -8.18 -12.61
CA LEU A 510 -8.65 -7.23 -13.19
C LEU A 510 -7.23 -7.82 -13.29
N ILE A 511 -6.76 -8.51 -12.24
CA ILE A 511 -5.41 -9.09 -12.16
C ILE A 511 -5.08 -9.98 -13.36
N PRO A 512 -5.82 -11.08 -13.64
CA PRO A 512 -5.53 -11.92 -14.80
C PRO A 512 -5.73 -11.18 -16.12
N SER A 513 -6.64 -10.19 -16.20
CA SER A 513 -6.80 -9.37 -17.39
C SER A 513 -5.56 -8.53 -17.69
N VAL A 514 -4.90 -7.97 -16.68
CA VAL A 514 -3.66 -7.21 -16.85
C VAL A 514 -2.52 -8.14 -17.26
N GLU A 515 -2.33 -9.26 -16.55
CA GLU A 515 -1.25 -10.20 -16.85
C GLU A 515 -1.38 -10.83 -18.25
N ALA A 516 -2.60 -11.14 -18.69
CA ALA A 516 -2.84 -11.63 -20.05
C ALA A 516 -2.45 -10.61 -21.13
N GLN A 517 -2.73 -9.32 -20.90
CA GLN A 517 -2.37 -8.26 -21.84
C GLN A 517 -0.86 -8.01 -21.86
N ILE A 518 -0.18 -8.07 -20.71
CA ILE A 518 1.29 -8.00 -20.65
C ILE A 518 1.91 -9.17 -21.44
N GLY A 519 1.40 -10.39 -21.26
CA GLY A 519 1.88 -11.57 -21.99
C GLY A 519 1.68 -11.47 -23.51
N ALA A 520 0.56 -10.88 -23.95
CA ALA A 520 0.30 -10.63 -25.36
C ALA A 520 1.31 -9.64 -25.96
N CYS A 521 1.61 -8.54 -25.27
CA CYS A 521 2.61 -7.55 -25.71
C CYS A 521 4.00 -8.19 -25.90
N GLN A 522 4.43 -9.03 -24.94
CA GLN A 522 5.72 -9.73 -25.03
C GLN A 522 5.81 -10.68 -26.23
N SER A 523 4.70 -11.37 -26.57
CA SER A 523 4.68 -12.28 -27.71
C SER A 523 4.87 -11.56 -29.05
N LEU A 524 4.30 -10.35 -29.18
CA LEU A 524 4.43 -9.51 -30.38
C LEU A 524 5.83 -8.94 -30.53
N ASP A 525 6.44 -8.47 -29.43
CA ASP A 525 7.83 -7.99 -29.43
C ASP A 525 8.80 -9.10 -29.85
N ASN A 526 8.57 -10.34 -29.39
CA ASN A 526 9.39 -11.49 -29.79
C ASN A 526 9.21 -11.87 -31.26
N LEU A 527 7.98 -11.82 -31.80
CA LEU A 527 7.70 -12.12 -33.21
C LEU A 527 8.30 -11.06 -34.15
N THR A 528 8.28 -9.79 -33.75
CA THR A 528 8.90 -8.69 -34.49
C THR A 528 10.42 -8.73 -34.41
N ALA A 529 11.00 -8.92 -33.23
CA ALA A 529 12.46 -9.01 -33.02
C ALA A 529 13.09 -10.20 -33.77
N ASN A 530 12.41 -11.35 -33.82
CA ASN A 530 12.88 -12.53 -34.55
C ASN A 530 12.63 -12.46 -36.08
N GLY A 531 12.11 -11.33 -36.59
CA GLY A 531 11.83 -11.15 -38.01
C GLY A 531 10.75 -12.09 -38.56
N GLN A 532 9.99 -12.75 -37.69
CA GLN A 532 8.89 -13.64 -38.03
C GLN A 532 7.61 -12.87 -38.34
N LEU A 533 7.52 -11.61 -37.93
CA LEU A 533 6.51 -10.66 -38.38
C LEU A 533 7.16 -9.61 -39.29
N ARG A 534 6.90 -9.67 -40.61
CA ARG A 534 7.27 -8.63 -41.58
C ARG A 534 6.02 -8.12 -42.27
N ILE A 535 5.56 -6.92 -41.91
CA ILE A 535 4.51 -6.24 -42.66
C ILE A 535 5.20 -5.47 -43.79
N ARG A 536 5.11 -6.00 -45.02
CA ARG A 536 5.43 -5.25 -46.24
C ARG A 536 4.12 -4.78 -46.85
N LEU A 537 3.94 -3.46 -46.88
CA LEU A 537 2.88 -2.80 -47.65
C LEU A 537 3.13 -2.95 -49.16
#